data_AF-A0A964P315-F1
#
_entry.id   AF-A0A964P315-F1
#
_cell.length_a   1.000
_cell.length_b   1.000
_cell.length_c   1.000
_cell.angle_alpha   90.00
_cell.angle_beta   90.00
_cell.angle_gamma   90.00
#
_symmetry.space_group_name_H-M   'P 1'
#
loop_
_entity.id
_entity.type
_entity.pdbx_description
1 polymer ?
#
loop_
_entity_poly.entity_id
_entity_poly.type
_entity_poly.pdbx_seq_one_letter_code
_entity_poly.pdbx_strand_id
1 'polypeptide(L)'
;MAQTPILGSWWSHPDSYKIFEAINRVRESPDVLACRLVAGKVTYVHRRLWPSVARLADQIAADRIAALREEHLPSVAHRVTTIPFAKWAPAEIWEAARELTEEEARYLLGPAVDFGTKVSRRGG
;
A
#
# COMPACT_ATOMS: atom_id res chain seq x y z
N MET A 1 -8.82 -18.64 13.30
CA MET A 1 -9.78 -17.51 13.30
C MET A 1 -10.12 -17.22 14.76
N ALA A 2 -10.22 -15.95 15.18
CA ALA A 2 -10.45 -15.59 16.59
C ALA A 2 -11.80 -16.16 17.07
N GLN A 3 -11.79 -16.90 18.17
CA GLN A 3 -12.97 -17.57 18.74
C GLN A 3 -13.79 -16.64 19.66
N THR A 4 -13.31 -15.40 19.87
CA THR A 4 -13.92 -14.39 20.74
C THR A 4 -14.04 -13.06 19.98
N PRO A 5 -15.12 -12.27 20.17
CA PRO A 5 -15.27 -10.98 19.52
C PRO A 5 -14.12 -10.01 19.85
N ILE A 6 -13.65 -9.27 18.86
CA ILE A 6 -12.68 -8.19 19.08
C ILE A 6 -13.44 -6.97 19.62
N LEU A 7 -13.37 -6.73 20.93
CA LEU A 7 -13.95 -5.56 21.58
C LEU A 7 -12.87 -4.46 21.70
N GLY A 8 -13.01 -3.38 20.94
CA GLY A 8 -12.07 -2.26 20.93
C GLY A 8 -10.81 -2.53 20.11
N SER A 9 -9.63 -2.23 20.66
CA SER A 9 -8.36 -2.43 19.96
C SER A 9 -8.01 -3.91 19.91
N TRP A 10 -7.73 -4.44 18.72
CA TRP A 10 -7.27 -5.82 18.55
C TRP A 10 -5.94 -6.11 19.28
N TRP A 11 -5.14 -5.07 19.58
CA TRP A 11 -3.92 -5.20 20.37
C TRP A 11 -4.18 -5.72 21.79
N SER A 12 -5.33 -5.38 22.37
CA SER A 12 -5.73 -5.82 23.71
C SER A 12 -6.35 -7.22 23.73
N HIS A 13 -6.53 -7.86 22.56
CA HIS A 13 -7.11 -9.19 22.46
C HIS A 13 -6.08 -10.26 22.91
N PRO A 14 -6.48 -11.32 23.63
CA PRO A 14 -5.57 -12.39 24.06
C PRO A 14 -4.81 -13.08 22.89
N ASP A 15 -5.47 -13.17 21.74
CA ASP A 15 -4.87 -13.68 20.49
C ASP A 15 -4.25 -12.59 19.59
N SER A 16 -3.89 -11.42 20.13
CA SER A 16 -3.27 -10.33 19.35
C SER A 16 -2.03 -10.81 18.60
N TYR A 17 -1.22 -11.69 19.19
CA TYR A 17 -0.05 -12.29 18.52
C TYR A 17 -0.42 -13.05 17.23
N LYS A 18 -1.56 -13.77 17.20
CA LYS A 18 -2.01 -14.50 15.99
C LYS A 18 -2.44 -13.52 14.90
N ILE A 19 -3.08 -12.42 15.29
CA ILE A 19 -3.49 -11.35 14.36
C ILE A 19 -2.23 -10.69 13.79
N PHE A 20 -1.26 -10.37 14.63
CA PHE A 20 0.02 -9.79 14.22
C PHE A 20 0.79 -10.70 13.27
N GLU A 21 0.90 -11.98 13.59
CA GLU A 21 1.55 -12.97 12.72
C GLU A 21 0.85 -13.10 11.36
N ALA A 22 -0.49 -13.11 11.35
CA ALA A 22 -1.25 -13.12 10.10
C ALA A 22 -1.02 -11.87 9.25
N ILE A 23 -0.97 -10.69 9.87
CA ILE A 23 -0.66 -9.42 9.19
C ILE A 23 0.76 -9.45 8.61
N ASN A 24 1.74 -9.97 9.35
CA ASN A 24 3.12 -10.08 8.88
C ASN A 24 3.24 -11.03 7.69
N ARG A 25 2.58 -12.20 7.72
CA ARG A 25 2.52 -13.10 6.56
C ARG A 25 1.96 -12.43 5.32
N VAL A 26 0.90 -11.62 5.47
CA VAL A 26 0.34 -10.85 4.34
C VAL A 26 1.34 -9.82 3.84
N ARG A 27 2.04 -9.13 4.74
CA ARG A 27 3.04 -8.10 4.40
C ARG A 27 4.28 -8.66 3.70
N GLU A 28 4.70 -9.87 4.08
CA GLU A 28 5.87 -10.55 3.51
C GLU A 28 5.59 -11.19 2.15
N SER A 29 4.30 -11.29 1.76
CA SER A 29 3.92 -11.80 0.46
C SER A 29 4.52 -10.95 -0.67
N PRO A 30 5.13 -11.57 -1.70
CA PRO A 30 5.62 -10.86 -2.87
C PRO A 30 4.49 -10.23 -3.71
N ASP A 31 3.23 -10.60 -3.45
CA ASP A 31 2.06 -10.05 -4.13
C ASP A 31 1.41 -8.88 -3.39
N VAL A 32 2.03 -8.41 -2.30
CA VAL A 32 1.47 -7.34 -1.46
C VAL A 32 2.45 -6.18 -1.33
N LEU A 33 1.95 -5.00 -1.68
CA LEU A 33 2.58 -3.74 -1.34
C LEU A 33 2.01 -3.26 0.00
N ALA A 34 2.86 -3.11 1.01
CA ALA A 34 2.53 -2.33 2.19
C ALA A 34 2.94 -0.87 1.97
N CYS A 35 2.03 0.08 2.04
CA CYS A 35 2.29 1.51 1.84
C CYS A 35 1.34 2.37 2.70
N ARG A 36 1.26 3.69 2.45
CA ARG A 36 0.38 4.62 3.18
C ARG A 36 -0.65 5.29 2.29
N LEU A 37 -1.27 4.49 1.42
CA LEU A 37 -2.14 4.96 0.34
C LEU A 37 -3.43 5.59 0.84
N VAL A 38 -4.10 5.03 1.87
CA VAL A 38 -5.41 5.53 2.35
C VAL A 38 -5.23 6.32 3.64
N ALA A 39 -5.55 7.62 3.63
CA ALA A 39 -5.48 8.53 4.78
C ALA A 39 -4.15 8.47 5.59
N GLY A 40 -3.03 8.17 4.91
CA GLY A 40 -1.72 8.01 5.54
C GLY A 40 -1.57 6.75 6.42
N LYS A 41 -2.56 5.86 6.43
CA LYS A 41 -2.55 4.61 7.20
C LYS A 41 -1.88 3.48 6.43
N VAL A 42 -1.29 2.54 7.16
CA VAL A 42 -0.76 1.31 6.56
C VAL A 42 -1.86 0.64 5.74
N THR A 43 -1.61 0.51 4.45
CA THR A 43 -2.53 -0.03 3.46
C THR A 43 -1.83 -1.18 2.75
N TYR A 44 -2.52 -2.32 2.59
CA TYR A 44 -2.03 -3.47 1.85
C TYR A 44 -2.70 -3.49 0.48
N VAL A 45 -1.90 -3.32 -0.58
CA VAL A 45 -2.36 -3.31 -1.96
C VAL A 45 -1.90 -4.59 -2.64
N HIS A 46 -2.87 -5.41 -3.06
CA HIS A 46 -2.59 -6.64 -3.80
C HIS A 46 -2.06 -6.36 -5.22
N ARG A 47 -1.20 -7.23 -5.74
CA ARG A 47 -0.50 -7.11 -7.04
C ARG A 47 -1.40 -6.73 -8.21
N ARG A 48 -2.65 -7.22 -8.22
CA ARG A 48 -3.68 -6.88 -9.23
C ARG A 48 -3.96 -5.37 -9.35
N LEU A 49 -3.80 -4.62 -8.27
CA LEU A 49 -4.05 -3.17 -8.24
C LEU A 49 -2.78 -2.33 -8.44
N TRP A 50 -1.59 -2.95 -8.49
CA TRP A 50 -0.34 -2.20 -8.68
C TRP A 50 -0.29 -1.43 -9.99
N PRO A 51 -0.79 -1.94 -11.14
CA PRO A 51 -0.86 -1.15 -12.36
C PRO A 51 -1.70 0.13 -12.20
N SER A 52 -2.81 0.07 -11.44
CA SER A 52 -3.64 1.23 -11.15
C SER A 52 -2.91 2.27 -10.28
N VAL A 53 -2.12 1.81 -9.29
CA VAL A 53 -1.25 2.68 -8.49
C VAL A 53 -0.17 3.32 -9.38
N ALA A 54 0.49 2.53 -10.24
CA ALA A 54 1.52 3.01 -11.14
C ALA A 54 0.99 4.05 -12.12
N ARG A 55 -0.20 3.81 -12.68
CA ARG A 55 -0.86 4.71 -13.63
C ARG A 55 -1.12 6.09 -13.05
N LEU A 56 -1.37 6.17 -11.75
CA LEU A 56 -1.70 7.41 -11.03
C LEU A 56 -0.55 7.87 -10.12
N ALA A 57 0.66 7.32 -10.28
CA ALA A 57 1.79 7.61 -9.39
C ALA A 57 2.21 9.09 -9.41
N ASP A 58 1.95 9.81 -10.50
CA ASP A 58 2.19 11.25 -10.64
C ASP A 58 1.16 12.12 -9.87
N GLN A 59 0.04 11.53 -9.46
CA GLN A 59 -1.06 12.19 -8.75
C GLN A 59 -1.13 11.80 -7.27
N ILE A 60 -0.28 10.85 -6.86
CA ILE A 60 -0.19 10.39 -5.48
C ILE A 60 1.15 10.85 -4.92
N ALA A 61 1.14 11.36 -3.69
CA ALA A 61 2.39 11.72 -3.02
C ALA A 61 3.34 10.50 -2.96
N ALA A 62 4.60 10.69 -3.37
CA ALA A 62 5.53 9.57 -3.58
C ALA A 62 5.79 8.74 -2.30
N ASP A 63 5.71 9.36 -1.12
CA ASP A 63 5.82 8.71 0.18
C ASP A 63 4.63 7.80 0.50
N ARG A 64 3.43 8.10 -0.04
CA ARG A 64 2.21 7.28 0.16
C ARG A 64 2.25 5.96 -0.63
N ILE A 65 3.03 5.90 -1.70
CA ILE A 65 3.22 4.72 -2.56
C ILE A 65 4.61 4.08 -2.43
N ALA A 66 5.44 4.59 -1.51
CA ALA A 66 6.67 3.93 -1.13
C ALA A 66 6.37 2.62 -0.39
N ALA A 67 7.07 1.55 -0.74
CA ALA A 67 6.93 0.27 -0.07
C ALA A 67 7.54 0.37 1.33
N LEU A 68 6.74 0.07 2.35
CA LEU A 68 7.18 -0.11 3.72
C LEU A 68 7.84 -1.49 3.83
N ARG A 69 9.10 -1.50 4.26
CA ARG A 69 9.83 -2.71 4.65
C ARG A 69 10.18 -2.60 6.12
N GLU A 70 9.83 -3.61 6.89
CA GLU A 70 10.31 -3.71 8.26
C GLU A 70 11.57 -4.54 8.26
N GLU A 71 12.67 -3.93 8.67
CA GLU A 71 13.89 -4.65 9.00
C GLU A 71 13.75 -5.14 10.44
N HIS A 72 13.60 -6.45 10.60
CA HIS A 72 13.72 -7.12 11.88
C HIS A 72 15.19 -7.14 12.26
N LEU A 73 15.62 -6.20 13.12
CA LEU A 73 16.94 -6.26 13.72
C LEU A 73 16.97 -7.41 14.75
N PRO A 74 18.15 -8.01 15.03
CA PRO A 74 18.29 -9.04 16.06
C PRO A 74 17.95 -8.54 17.47
N SER A 75 17.92 -7.22 17.68
CA SER A 75 17.34 -6.57 18.85
C SER A 75 15.93 -6.07 18.52
N VAL A 76 15.05 -5.99 19.52
CA VAL A 76 13.61 -5.65 19.48
C VAL A 76 13.27 -4.28 18.83
N ALA A 77 14.20 -3.64 18.14
CA ALA A 77 13.97 -2.46 17.33
C ALA A 77 13.51 -2.84 15.91
N HIS A 78 12.23 -2.62 15.60
CA HIS A 78 11.75 -2.62 14.23
C HIS A 78 12.14 -1.31 13.56
N ARG A 79 12.94 -1.36 12.49
CA ARG A 79 13.16 -0.18 11.64
C ARG A 79 12.27 -0.29 10.41
N VAL A 80 11.36 0.67 10.24
CA VAL A 80 10.60 0.81 9.00
C VAL A 80 11.49 1.57 8.02
N THR A 81 11.94 0.89 6.98
CA THR A 81 12.57 1.51 5.81
C THR A 81 11.54 1.65 4.69
N THR A 82 11.74 2.65 3.82
CA THR A 82 10.86 2.89 2.68
C THR A 82 11.63 2.71 1.38
N ILE A 83 11.06 1.96 0.45
CA ILE A 83 11.60 1.81 -0.91
C ILE A 83 10.72 2.64 -1.86
N PRO A 84 11.29 3.64 -2.56
CA PRO A 84 10.54 4.44 -3.53
C PRO A 84 9.86 3.59 -4.59
N PHE A 85 8.68 4.02 -5.05
CA PHE A 85 7.86 3.29 -6.02
C PHE A 85 8.62 2.84 -7.27
N ALA A 86 9.40 3.75 -7.86
CA ALA A 86 10.21 3.50 -9.04
C ALA A 86 11.29 2.42 -8.84
N LYS A 87 11.67 2.09 -7.59
CA LYS A 87 12.72 1.11 -7.27
C LYS A 87 12.18 -0.29 -6.98
N TRP A 88 10.92 -0.42 -6.56
CA TRP A 88 10.37 -1.74 -6.22
C TRP A 88 9.40 -2.28 -7.28
N ALA A 89 8.74 -1.41 -8.06
CA ALA A 89 7.75 -1.84 -9.05
C ALA A 89 8.44 -2.54 -10.23
N PRO A 90 8.11 -3.82 -10.52
CA PRO A 90 8.64 -4.52 -11.68
C PRO A 90 8.24 -3.85 -13.01
N ALA A 91 9.01 -4.08 -14.08
CA ALA A 91 8.75 -3.47 -15.38
C ALA A 91 7.36 -3.83 -15.93
N GLU A 92 6.90 -5.07 -15.72
CA GLU A 92 5.59 -5.54 -16.17
C GLU A 92 4.41 -4.75 -15.56
N ILE A 93 4.60 -4.16 -14.37
CA ILE A 93 3.58 -3.32 -13.74
C ILE A 93 3.44 -2.01 -14.50
N TRP A 94 4.55 -1.43 -14.96
CA TRP A 94 4.53 -0.21 -15.75
C TRP A 94 3.96 -0.44 -17.15
N GLU A 95 4.24 -1.60 -17.76
CA GLU A 95 3.60 -1.98 -19.04
C GLU A 95 2.08 -2.11 -18.85
N ALA A 96 1.63 -2.88 -17.86
CA ALA A 96 0.20 -3.03 -17.58
C ALA A 96 -0.48 -1.70 -17.21
N ALA A 97 0.25 -0.76 -16.60
CA ALA A 97 -0.29 0.55 -16.25
C ALA A 97 -0.57 1.41 -17.49
N ARG A 98 0.21 1.27 -18.57
CA ARG A 98 0.01 2.03 -19.81
C ARG A 98 -1.27 1.64 -20.53
N GLU A 99 -1.71 0.40 -20.35
CA GLU A 99 -2.97 -0.11 -20.90
C GLU A 99 -4.21 0.42 -20.15
N LEU A 100 -4.04 1.03 -18.98
CA LEU A 100 -5.14 1.61 -18.22
C LEU A 100 -5.33 3.09 -18.56
N THR A 101 -6.58 3.51 -18.69
CA THR A 101 -6.93 4.92 -18.56
C THR A 101 -6.80 5.37 -17.10
N GLU A 102 -6.63 6.67 -16.88
CA GLU A 102 -6.63 7.19 -15.51
C GLU A 102 -7.99 7.02 -14.82
N GLU A 103 -9.09 7.00 -15.57
CA GLU A 103 -10.44 6.79 -15.04
C GLU A 103 -10.62 5.36 -14.53
N GLU A 104 -10.24 4.36 -15.33
CA GLU A 104 -10.25 2.95 -14.91
C GLU A 104 -9.35 2.72 -13.69
N ALA A 105 -8.16 3.32 -13.68
CA ALA A 105 -7.26 3.22 -12.54
C ALA A 105 -7.87 3.80 -11.26
N ARG A 106 -8.57 4.94 -11.34
CA ARG A 106 -9.28 5.53 -10.19
C ARG A 106 -10.45 4.66 -9.75
N TYR A 107 -11.22 4.12 -10.70
CA TYR A 107 -12.33 3.22 -10.40
C TYR A 107 -11.86 1.97 -9.66
N LEU A 108 -10.76 1.34 -10.11
CA LEU A 108 -10.19 0.14 -9.50
C LEU A 108 -9.64 0.37 -8.09
N LEU A 109 -9.08 1.54 -7.81
CA LEU A 109 -8.59 1.92 -6.49
C LEU A 109 -9.71 2.35 -5.53
N GLY A 110 -10.83 2.81 -6.08
CA GLY A 110 -12.00 3.24 -5.32
C GLY A 110 -11.84 4.60 -4.64
N PRO A 111 -12.92 5.10 -4.00
CA PRO A 111 -13.01 6.48 -3.55
C PRO A 111 -12.21 6.79 -2.27
N ALA A 112 -11.69 5.76 -1.59
CA ALA A 112 -10.91 5.93 -0.36
C ALA A 112 -9.48 6.43 -0.61
N VAL A 113 -9.00 6.34 -1.88
CA VAL A 113 -7.70 6.86 -2.26
C VAL A 113 -7.84 8.34 -2.59
N ASP A 114 -7.08 9.15 -1.87
CA ASP A 114 -7.00 10.58 -2.07
C ASP A 114 -5.96 10.86 -3.16
N PHE A 115 -6.47 11.23 -4.33
CA PHE A 115 -5.67 11.66 -5.47
C PHE A 115 -5.57 13.18 -5.43
N GLY A 116 -4.35 13.73 -5.50
CA GLY A 116 -4.18 15.17 -5.63
C GLY A 116 -4.98 15.67 -6.84
N THR A 117 -5.69 16.80 -6.71
CA THR A 117 -6.29 17.44 -7.87
C THR A 117 -5.16 17.83 -8.82
N LYS A 118 -5.19 17.33 -10.06
CA LYS A 118 -4.31 17.85 -11.10
C LYS A 118 -4.55 19.35 -11.18
N VAL A 119 -3.58 20.16 -10.78
CA VAL A 119 -3.56 21.56 -11.17
C VAL A 119 -3.48 21.54 -12.69
N SER A 120 -4.59 21.87 -13.36
CA SER A 120 -4.59 21.97 -14.81
C SER A 120 -3.52 22.99 -15.18
N ARG A 121 -2.44 22.56 -15.84
CA ARG A 121 -1.60 23.50 -16.58
C ARG A 121 -2.43 23.97 -17.76
N ARG A 122 -3.28 24.97 -17.51
CA ARG A 122 -3.86 25.81 -18.56
C ARG A 122 -2.83 26.88 -18.89
N GLY A 123 -2.39 26.89 -20.14
CA GLY A 123 -1.85 28.07 -20.81
C GLY A 123 -0.35 28.26 -20.72
N GLY A 124 0.27 28.26 -21.90
CA GLY A 124 1.64 28.64 -22.20
C GLY A 124 1.86 28.38 -23.69
#